data_AF-A0A9Q0PTX5-F1
#
_entry.id   AF-A0A9Q0PTX5-F1
#
_cell.length_a   1.000
_cell.length_b   1.000
_cell.length_c   1.000
_cell.angle_alpha   90.00
_cell.angle_beta   90.00
_cell.angle_gamma   90.00
#
_symmetry.space_group_name_H-M   'P 1'
#
loop_
_entity.id
_entity.type
_entity.pdbx_description
1 polymer ?
#
loop_
_entity_poly.entity_id
_entity_poly.type
_entity_poly.pdbx_seq_one_letter_code
_entity_poly.pdbx_strand_id
1 'polypeptide(L)'
;METQIEETCKLYYDDFEPFCQWKREEHDTLEIYLQEFKKQHLRVLVEKPGVVTITGERPLAGTRRSRFRKQIKIPKNCKTEEIRATLGCGVLQIRLPKQTPAFPESNTTSSSMPSSYLLDIQSSSSRHTEVITKLALQVLAGVLAVMVASGAYAYHHCGHAW
;
A
#
# COMPACT_ATOMS: atom_id res chain seq x y z
N MET A 1 50.47 4.68 -15.01
CA MET A 1 49.17 4.88 -15.69
C MET A 1 48.25 3.81 -15.13
N GLU A 2 47.53 4.13 -14.07
CA GLU A 2 46.59 3.21 -13.43
C GLU A 2 45.21 3.48 -14.03
N THR A 3 44.74 2.53 -14.83
CA THR A 3 43.45 2.58 -15.50
C THR A 3 42.34 2.45 -14.48
N GLN A 4 41.64 3.55 -14.22
CA GLN A 4 40.36 3.55 -13.51
C GLN A 4 39.34 2.76 -14.34
N ILE A 5 39.00 1.55 -13.91
CA ILE A 5 37.82 0.85 -14.40
C ILE A 5 36.63 1.45 -13.66
N GLU A 6 36.06 2.49 -14.23
CA GLU A 6 34.72 2.95 -13.85
C GLU A 6 33.72 1.91 -14.36
N GLU A 7 33.50 0.84 -13.58
CA GLU A 7 32.43 -0.12 -13.83
C GLU A 7 31.08 0.59 -13.62
N THR A 8 30.59 1.25 -14.66
CA THR A 8 29.20 1.69 -14.73
C THR A 8 28.33 0.43 -14.70
N CYS A 9 27.75 0.11 -13.54
CA CYS A 9 26.72 -0.91 -13.41
C CYS A 9 25.48 -0.49 -14.22
N LYS A 10 25.45 -0.86 -15.50
CA LYS A 10 24.35 -0.55 -16.43
C LYS A 10 23.05 -1.15 -15.88
N LEU A 11 22.09 -0.28 -15.56
CA LEU A 11 20.73 -0.66 -15.16
C LEU A 11 19.89 -1.03 -16.39
N TYR A 12 19.07 -2.07 -16.25
CA TYR A 12 18.11 -2.50 -17.27
C TYR A 12 16.70 -2.32 -16.74
N TYR A 13 15.83 -1.68 -17.51
CA TYR A 13 14.45 -1.40 -17.11
C TYR A 13 13.48 -2.31 -17.85
N ASP A 14 12.64 -3.01 -17.07
CA ASP A 14 11.48 -3.74 -17.55
C ASP A 14 10.25 -2.87 -17.32
N ASP A 15 9.89 -2.09 -18.35
CA ASP A 15 8.70 -1.24 -18.33
C ASP A 15 7.42 -2.06 -18.57
N PHE A 16 6.37 -1.79 -17.80
CA PHE A 16 5.06 -2.42 -17.96
C PHE A 16 3.91 -1.43 -17.71
N GLU A 17 2.74 -1.75 -18.26
CA GLU A 17 1.50 -1.04 -17.96
C GLU A 17 0.73 -1.81 -16.88
N PRO A 18 0.48 -1.23 -15.70
CA PRO A 18 -0.27 -1.91 -14.64
C PRO A 18 -1.74 -2.01 -15.01
N PHE A 19 -2.39 -3.10 -14.58
CA PHE A 19 -3.84 -3.21 -14.68
C PHE A 19 -4.50 -2.14 -13.80
N CYS A 20 -5.50 -1.45 -14.35
CA CYS A 20 -6.18 -0.36 -13.68
C CYS A 20 -7.70 -0.44 -13.85
N GLN A 21 -8.42 -0.12 -12.78
CA GLN A 21 -9.88 -0.19 -12.74
C GLN A 21 -10.46 1.03 -12.03
N TRP A 22 -11.48 1.64 -12.63
CA TRP A 22 -12.25 2.70 -11.98
C TRP A 22 -13.42 2.10 -11.19
N LYS A 23 -13.54 2.49 -9.92
CA LYS A 23 -14.73 2.30 -9.08
C LYS A 23 -15.42 3.65 -8.93
N ARG A 24 -16.71 3.72 -9.28
CA ARG A 24 -17.52 4.96 -9.24
C ARG A 24 -18.76 4.76 -8.37
N GLU A 25 -18.57 4.24 -7.16
CA GLU A 25 -19.67 3.99 -6.23
C GLU A 25 -19.94 5.26 -5.40
N GLU A 26 -19.32 5.39 -4.22
CA GLU A 26 -19.45 6.57 -3.37
C GLU A 26 -18.46 7.68 -3.76
N HIS A 27 -17.27 7.30 -4.20
CA HIS A 27 -16.19 8.20 -4.64
C HIS A 27 -15.57 7.67 -5.94
N ASP A 28 -15.05 8.56 -6.78
CA ASP A 28 -14.28 8.14 -7.95
C ASP A 28 -12.93 7.62 -7.48
N THR A 29 -12.73 6.30 -7.53
CA THR A 29 -11.52 5.64 -7.06
C THR A 29 -10.86 4.90 -8.22
N LEU A 30 -9.58 5.19 -8.46
CA LEU A 30 -8.75 4.39 -9.36
C LEU A 30 -8.01 3.33 -8.55
N GLU A 31 -8.24 2.07 -8.87
CA GLU A 31 -7.47 0.94 -8.38
C GLU A 31 -6.36 0.60 -9.38
N ILE A 32 -5.13 0.47 -8.91
CA ILE A 32 -3.96 0.10 -9.70
C ILE A 32 -3.34 -1.15 -9.06
N TYR A 33 -3.24 -2.22 -9.83
CA TYR A 33 -2.79 -3.52 -9.34
C TYR A 33 -1.27 -3.63 -9.53
N LEU A 34 -0.55 -3.62 -8.42
CA LEU A 34 0.90 -3.48 -8.33
C LEU A 34 1.47 -4.57 -7.43
N GLN A 35 1.25 -5.83 -7.81
CA GLN A 35 1.82 -6.97 -7.09
C GLN A 35 3.34 -6.79 -6.91
N GLU A 36 3.85 -7.13 -5.73
CA GLU A 36 5.27 -7.01 -5.36
C GLU A 36 5.83 -5.57 -5.22
N PHE A 37 5.03 -4.52 -5.43
CA PHE A 37 5.44 -3.15 -5.11
C PHE A 37 5.18 -2.83 -3.63
N LYS A 38 6.15 -2.16 -3.00
CA LYS A 38 6.05 -1.63 -1.63
C LYS A 38 5.84 -0.12 -1.71
N LYS A 39 5.37 0.50 -0.63
CA LYS A 39 5.15 1.96 -0.55
C LYS A 39 6.39 2.74 -1.02
N GLN A 40 7.58 2.36 -0.57
CA GLN A 40 8.83 3.06 -0.94
C GLN A 40 9.22 2.94 -2.43
N HIS A 41 8.62 2.02 -3.18
CA HIS A 41 8.85 1.86 -4.61
C HIS A 41 7.95 2.79 -5.43
N LEU A 42 7.01 3.50 -4.81
CA LEU A 42 5.93 4.23 -5.46
C LEU A 42 6.03 5.72 -5.19
N ARG A 43 5.60 6.51 -6.17
CA ARG A 43 5.49 7.96 -6.06
C ARG A 43 4.21 8.41 -6.76
N VAL A 44 3.46 9.26 -6.08
CA VAL A 44 2.25 9.89 -6.60
C VAL A 44 2.49 11.41 -6.63
N LEU A 45 2.52 11.98 -7.82
CA LEU A 45 2.68 13.41 -8.05
C LEU A 45 1.34 13.97 -8.52
N VAL A 46 0.85 15.01 -7.86
CA VAL A 46 -0.32 15.76 -8.29
C VAL A 46 0.15 17.08 -8.87
N GLU A 47 -0.22 17.34 -10.12
CA GLU A 47 0.13 18.54 -10.89
C GLU A 47 -1.14 19.34 -11.16
N LYS A 48 -1.10 20.65 -10.86
CA LYS A 48 -2.16 21.59 -11.20
C LYS A 48 -1.93 22.09 -12.64
N PRO A 49 -2.98 22.19 -13.48
CA PRO A 49 -4.39 21.93 -13.19
C PRO A 49 -4.84 20.52 -13.67
N GLY A 50 -4.65 19.50 -12.83
CA GLY A 50 -5.47 18.28 -12.89
C GLY A 50 -4.82 17.06 -13.54
N VAL A 51 -3.54 16.78 -13.28
CA VAL A 51 -2.91 15.50 -13.65
C VAL A 51 -2.38 14.82 -12.40
N VAL A 52 -2.72 13.54 -12.21
CA VAL A 52 -1.99 12.67 -11.27
C VAL A 52 -1.05 11.79 -12.07
N THR A 53 0.23 11.88 -11.75
CA THR A 53 1.29 11.02 -12.27
C THR A 53 1.67 10.01 -11.18
N ILE A 54 1.40 8.73 -11.42
CA ILE A 54 1.79 7.61 -10.56
C ILE A 54 2.97 6.92 -11.23
N THR A 55 4.09 6.83 -10.52
CA THR A 55 5.26 6.07 -10.97
C THR A 55 5.63 5.02 -9.95
N GLY A 56 6.14 3.90 -10.42
CA GLY A 56 6.77 2.93 -9.54
C GLY A 56 8.01 2.33 -10.17
N GLU A 57 8.98 2.03 -9.32
CA GLU A 57 10.21 1.35 -9.70
C GLU A 57 10.66 0.43 -8.57
N ARG A 58 10.86 -0.85 -8.87
CA ARG A 58 11.36 -1.84 -7.91
C ARG A 58 12.58 -2.58 -8.47
N PRO A 59 13.56 -2.94 -7.61
CA PRO A 59 14.66 -3.80 -8.03
C PRO A 59 14.15 -5.21 -8.37
N LEU A 60 14.80 -5.84 -9.35
CA LEU A 60 14.70 -7.26 -9.68
C LEU A 60 16.07 -7.93 -9.42
N ALA A 61 16.26 -9.15 -9.91
CA ALA A 61 17.56 -9.83 -9.84
C ALA A 61 18.64 -9.09 -10.65
N GLY A 62 19.85 -8.98 -10.11
CA GLY A 62 20.98 -8.32 -10.75
C GLY A 62 20.77 -6.81 -10.91
N THR A 63 21.07 -6.28 -12.10
CA THR A 63 20.94 -4.85 -12.43
C THR A 63 19.59 -4.48 -13.06
N ARG A 64 18.62 -5.40 -13.02
CA ARG A 64 17.28 -5.18 -13.60
C ARG A 64 16.36 -4.46 -12.62
N ARG A 65 15.48 -3.61 -13.16
CA ARG A 65 14.45 -2.88 -12.39
C ARG A 65 13.13 -2.94 -13.14
N SER A 66 12.05 -3.29 -12.47
CA SER A 66 10.70 -3.21 -13.03
C SER A 66 10.14 -1.82 -12.77
N ARG A 67 9.59 -1.18 -13.81
CA ARG A 67 9.12 0.20 -13.75
C ARG A 67 7.78 0.38 -14.44
N PHE A 68 6.97 1.32 -13.95
CA PHE A 68 5.79 1.79 -14.66
C PHE A 68 5.60 3.30 -14.47
N ARG A 69 4.83 3.89 -15.39
CA ARG A 69 4.37 5.28 -15.30
C ARG A 69 2.93 5.37 -15.80
N LYS A 70 2.02 5.75 -14.91
CA LYS A 70 0.60 5.97 -15.21
C LYS A 70 0.25 7.44 -15.00
N GLN A 71 -0.46 8.02 -15.95
CA GLN A 71 -1.04 9.36 -15.79
C GLN A 71 -2.55 9.30 -15.91
N ILE A 72 -3.24 10.02 -15.04
CA ILE A 72 -4.68 10.23 -15.12
C ILE A 72 -5.01 11.72 -15.06
N LYS A 73 -6.05 12.09 -15.80
CA LYS A 73 -6.61 13.44 -15.73
C LYS A 73 -7.67 13.49 -14.63
N ILE A 74 -7.65 14.59 -13.88
CA ILE A 74 -8.64 14.90 -12.85
C ILE A 74 -9.49 16.06 -13.37
N PRO A 75 -10.82 16.07 -13.10
CA PRO A 75 -11.64 17.24 -13.36
C PRO A 75 -11.06 18.50 -12.72
N LYS A 76 -11.14 19.65 -13.43
CA LYS A 76 -10.61 20.94 -12.97
C LYS A 76 -11.17 21.38 -11.61
N ASN A 77 -12.38 20.94 -11.29
CA ASN A 77 -13.10 21.32 -10.07
C ASN A 77 -12.84 20.35 -8.90
N CYS A 78 -11.91 19.40 -9.05
CA CYS A 78 -11.53 18.50 -7.98
C CYS A 78 -10.63 19.24 -6.99
N LYS A 79 -10.99 19.19 -5.71
CA LYS A 79 -10.15 19.68 -4.61
C LYS A 79 -8.95 18.77 -4.46
N THR A 80 -7.81 19.21 -4.99
CA THR A 80 -6.59 18.41 -5.05
C THR A 80 -6.08 18.02 -3.66
N GLU A 81 -6.30 18.88 -2.67
CA GLU A 81 -5.99 18.68 -1.25
C GLU A 81 -6.74 17.52 -0.59
N GLU A 82 -7.86 17.09 -1.16
CA GLU A 82 -8.67 15.98 -0.64
C GLU A 82 -8.36 14.64 -1.33
N ILE A 83 -7.46 14.62 -2.32
CA ILE A 83 -7.02 13.39 -2.97
C ILE A 83 -6.26 12.53 -1.95
N ARG A 84 -6.58 11.23 -1.90
CA ARG A 84 -5.91 10.28 -1.01
C ARG A 84 -5.33 9.11 -1.79
N ALA A 85 -4.14 8.68 -1.42
CA ALA A 85 -3.52 7.47 -1.94
C ALA A 85 -3.37 6.44 -0.81
N THR A 86 -3.79 5.20 -1.05
CA THR A 86 -3.65 4.11 -0.07
C THR A 86 -3.15 2.85 -0.75
N LEU A 87 -2.11 2.22 -0.21
CA LEU A 87 -1.60 0.94 -0.69
C LEU A 87 -1.96 -0.17 0.30
N GLY A 88 -2.60 -1.23 -0.19
CA GLY A 88 -2.92 -2.41 0.60
C GLY A 88 -3.10 -3.64 -0.27
N CYS A 89 -2.64 -4.80 0.19
CA CYS A 89 -2.78 -6.09 -0.51
C CYS A 89 -2.34 -6.05 -2.00
N GLY A 90 -1.30 -5.28 -2.33
CA GLY A 90 -0.82 -5.14 -3.72
C GLY A 90 -1.68 -4.24 -4.61
N VAL A 91 -2.63 -3.50 -4.06
CA VAL A 91 -3.49 -2.56 -4.79
C VAL A 91 -3.26 -1.14 -4.26
N LEU A 92 -2.91 -0.23 -5.17
CA LEU A 92 -2.87 1.21 -4.90
C LEU A 92 -4.22 1.81 -5.27
N GLN A 93 -4.90 2.39 -4.28
CA GLN A 93 -6.16 3.12 -4.47
C GLN A 93 -5.88 4.63 -4.48
N ILE A 94 -6.22 5.30 -5.57
CA ILE A 94 -6.26 6.77 -5.66
C ILE A 94 -7.71 7.21 -5.57
N ARG A 95 -8.09 7.79 -4.43
CA ARG A 95 -9.45 8.29 -4.19
C ARG A 95 -9.53 9.76 -4.55
N LEU A 96 -10.41 10.08 -5.50
CA LEU A 96 -10.75 11.44 -5.86
C LEU A 96 -12.04 11.84 -5.14
N PRO A 97 -12.07 13.02 -4.48
CA PRO A 97 -13.30 13.54 -3.89
C PRO A 97 -14.36 13.78 -4.98
N LYS A 98 -15.61 13.40 -4.70
CA LYS A 98 -16.72 13.76 -5.59
C LYS A 98 -16.99 15.25 -5.52
N GLN A 99 -17.45 15.78 -6.65
CA GLN A 99 -17.98 17.12 -6.72
C GLN A 99 -19.25 17.18 -5.87
N THR A 100 -19.28 18.04 -4.86
CA THR A 100 -20.55 18.52 -4.32
C THR A 100 -21.03 19.62 -5.27
N PRO A 101 -22.25 19.55 -5.85
CA PRO A 101 -22.82 20.68 -6.56
C PRO A 101 -23.21 21.74 -5.52
N ALA A 102 -22.26 22.55 -5.10
CA ALA A 102 -22.51 23.73 -4.27
C ALA A 102 -22.26 24.98 -5.11
N PHE A 103 -23.17 25.94 -4.94
CA PHE A 103 -23.33 27.23 -5.59
C PHE A 103 -22.04 27.97 -6.00
N PRO A 104 -22.12 28.87 -7.00
CA PRO A 104 -20.97 29.62 -7.46
C PRO A 104 -20.58 30.66 -6.41
N GLU A 105 -19.74 30.29 -5.44
CA GLU A 105 -19.16 31.29 -4.55
C GLU A 105 -17.66 31.13 -4.31
N SER A 106 -17.01 32.20 -4.78
CA SER A 106 -15.79 32.81 -4.28
C SER A 106 -14.47 32.11 -4.60
N ASN A 107 -13.76 32.80 -5.48
CA ASN A 107 -12.37 32.69 -5.84
C ASN A 107 -11.49 32.80 -4.60
N THR A 108 -11.39 31.76 -3.78
CA THR A 108 -10.32 31.68 -2.80
C THR A 108 -9.14 31.00 -3.48
N THR A 109 -8.36 31.81 -4.19
CA THR A 109 -6.98 31.50 -4.56
C THR A 109 -6.22 31.20 -3.26
N SER A 110 -6.14 29.93 -2.86
CA SER A 110 -5.17 29.49 -1.87
C SER A 110 -3.80 29.50 -2.54
N SER A 111 -3.16 30.68 -2.51
CA SER A 111 -1.92 31.00 -3.22
C SER A 111 -0.66 30.31 -2.65
N SER A 112 -0.79 29.31 -1.78
CA SER A 112 0.35 28.79 -1.01
C SER A 112 0.87 27.42 -1.44
N MET A 113 0.20 26.70 -2.36
CA MET A 113 0.67 25.37 -2.78
C MET A 113 1.43 25.44 -4.11
N PRO A 114 2.57 24.73 -4.23
CA PRO A 114 3.32 24.65 -5.48
C PRO A 114 2.46 24.03 -6.59
N SER A 115 2.81 24.35 -7.84
CA SER A 115 2.13 23.83 -9.03
C SER A 115 2.09 22.29 -9.07
N SER A 116 3.02 21.62 -8.39
CA SER A 116 2.98 20.19 -8.17
C SER A 116 3.41 19.80 -6.76
N TYR A 117 2.85 18.72 -6.20
CA TYR A 117 3.22 18.20 -4.89
C TYR A 117 3.17 16.66 -4.85
N LEU A 118 3.95 16.07 -3.94
CA LEU A 118 3.94 14.63 -3.70
C LEU A 118 2.86 14.26 -2.70
N LEU A 119 2.01 13.33 -3.11
CA LEU A 119 0.97 12.78 -2.26
C LEU A 119 1.53 11.61 -1.45
N ASP A 120 1.40 11.68 -0.11
CA ASP A 120 1.79 10.55 0.74
C ASP A 120 0.86 9.36 0.53
N ILE A 121 1.46 8.19 0.38
CA ILE A 121 0.74 6.93 0.21
C ILE A 121 0.48 6.33 1.59
N GLN A 122 -0.75 6.26 2.03
CA GLN A 122 -1.09 5.63 3.31
C GLN A 122 -0.99 4.11 3.20
N SER A 123 -0.40 3.46 4.20
CA SER A 123 -0.40 2.00 4.27
C SER A 123 -1.71 1.50 4.87
N SER A 124 -2.42 0.62 4.18
CA SER A 124 -3.59 -0.06 4.75
C SER A 124 -3.12 -1.13 5.73
N SER A 125 -3.03 -0.78 7.02
CA SER A 125 -2.75 -1.76 8.07
C SER A 125 -3.94 -2.71 8.21
N SER A 126 -3.81 -3.91 7.65
CA SER A 126 -4.84 -4.93 7.72
C SER A 126 -4.94 -5.45 9.14
N ARG A 127 -6.05 -5.17 9.83
CA ARG A 127 -6.38 -5.70 11.17
C ARG A 127 -6.58 -7.23 11.18
N HIS A 128 -6.51 -7.87 10.01
CA HIS A 128 -6.83 -9.29 9.84
C HIS A 128 -5.70 -10.23 10.29
N THR A 129 -4.44 -9.78 10.29
CA THR A 129 -3.33 -10.60 10.77
C THR A 129 -3.33 -10.75 12.29
N GLU A 130 -3.88 -9.79 13.03
CA GLU A 130 -3.97 -9.89 14.49
C GLU A 130 -4.98 -10.96 14.95
N VAL A 131 -6.16 -11.05 14.32
CA VAL A 131 -7.15 -12.06 14.71
C VAL A 131 -6.70 -13.50 14.42
N ILE A 132 -6.06 -13.75 13.27
CA ILE A 132 -5.56 -15.08 12.92
C ILE A 132 -4.41 -15.49 13.85
N THR A 133 -3.45 -14.59 14.09
CA THR A 133 -2.32 -14.90 14.99
C THR A 133 -2.77 -15.08 16.44
N LYS A 134 -3.80 -14.36 16.90
CA LYS A 134 -4.39 -14.56 18.23
C LYS A 134 -5.10 -15.90 18.39
N LEU A 135 -5.83 -16.38 17.38
CA LEU A 135 -6.46 -17.71 17.42
C LEU A 135 -5.43 -18.83 17.57
N ALA A 136 -4.34 -18.79 16.79
CA ALA A 136 -3.30 -19.82 16.84
C ALA A 136 -2.61 -19.91 18.21
N LEU A 137 -2.37 -18.78 18.87
CA LEU A 137 -1.74 -18.73 20.20
C LEU A 137 -2.64 -19.34 21.30
N GLN A 138 -3.96 -19.15 21.21
CA GLN A 138 -4.91 -19.69 22.18
C GLN A 138 -5.05 -21.21 22.08
N VAL A 139 -4.97 -21.79 20.88
CA VAL A 139 -5.04 -23.25 20.68
C VAL A 139 -3.84 -23.96 21.33
N LEU A 140 -2.62 -23.41 21.19
CA LEU A 140 -1.40 -23.94 21.82
C LEU A 140 -1.48 -23.95 23.35
N ALA A 141 -1.96 -22.86 23.95
CA ALA A 141 -2.13 -22.77 25.40
C ALA A 141 -3.16 -23.77 25.93
N GLY A 142 -4.27 -23.97 25.20
CA GLY A 142 -5.30 -24.94 25.54
C GLY A 142 -4.80 -26.39 25.55
N VAL A 143 -4.02 -26.80 24.54
CA VAL A 143 -3.48 -28.17 24.46
C VAL A 143 -2.50 -28.45 25.61
N LEU A 144 -1.65 -27.49 25.97
CA LEU A 144 -0.69 -27.66 27.08
C LEU A 144 -1.40 -27.86 28.42
N ALA A 145 -2.45 -27.07 28.68
CA ALA A 145 -3.25 -27.18 29.90
C ALA A 145 -3.94 -28.55 30.04
N VAL A 146 -4.48 -29.09 28.93
CA VAL A 146 -5.12 -30.42 28.91
C VAL A 146 -4.11 -31.54 29.16
N MET A 147 -2.90 -31.45 28.59
CA MET A 147 -1.84 -32.45 28.80
C MET A 147 -1.31 -32.44 30.24
N VAL A 148 -1.19 -31.26 30.87
CA VAL A 148 -0.76 -31.15 32.27
C VAL A 148 -1.85 -31.66 33.23
N ALA A 149 -3.12 -31.33 32.97
CA ALA A 149 -4.22 -31.79 33.82
C ALA A 149 -4.41 -33.31 33.75
N SER A 150 -4.35 -33.89 32.55
CA SER A 150 -4.45 -35.35 32.38
C SER A 150 -3.22 -36.09 32.92
N GLY A 151 -2.02 -35.54 32.74
CA GLY A 151 -0.79 -36.08 33.34
C GLY A 151 -0.81 -36.05 34.88
N ALA A 152 -1.23 -34.93 35.49
CA ALA A 152 -1.35 -34.80 36.94
C ALA A 152 -2.44 -35.71 37.52
N TYR A 153 -3.57 -35.86 36.81
CA TYR A 153 -4.66 -36.75 37.20
C TYR A 153 -4.21 -38.23 37.21
N ALA A 154 -3.50 -38.67 36.17
CA ALA A 154 -2.95 -40.03 36.11
C ALA A 154 -1.90 -40.29 37.21
N TYR A 155 -1.06 -39.29 37.52
CA TYR A 155 -0.06 -39.41 38.59
C TYR A 155 -0.70 -39.55 39.98
N HIS A 156 -1.77 -38.80 40.24
CA HIS A 156 -2.43 -38.81 41.55
C HIS A 156 -3.28 -40.08 41.78
N HIS A 157 -3.81 -40.71 40.73
CA HIS A 157 -4.55 -41.98 40.88
C HIS A 157 -3.64 -43.23 40.93
N CYS A 158 -2.42 -43.18 40.39
CA CYS A 158 -1.46 -44.28 40.53
C CYS A 158 -0.68 -44.26 41.87
N GLY A 159 -0.75 -43.17 42.65
CA GLY A 159 0.00 -43.02 43.91
C GLY A 159 -0.68 -43.53 45.19
N HIS A 160 -1.90 -44.06 45.12
CA HIS A 160 -2.70 -44.48 46.29
C HIS A 160 -2.95 -45.99 46.35
N ALA A 161 -2.01 -46.79 45.82
CA ALA A 161 -2.10 -48.24 45.78
C ALA A 161 -0.85 -48.92 46.35
N TRP A 162 -0.37 -48.50 47.53
CA TRP A 162 0.50 -49.30 48.40
C TRP A 162 0.24 -48.93 49.86
#